data_AF-A0A1H6WR18-F1
#
_entry.id   AF-A0A1H6WR18-F1
#
_cell.length_a   1.000
_cell.length_b   1.000
_cell.length_c   1.000
_cell.angle_alpha   90.00
_cell.angle_beta   90.00
_cell.angle_gamma   90.00
#
_symmetry.space_group_name_H-M   'P 1'
#
loop_
_entity.id
_entity.type
_entity.pdbx_description
1 polymer ?
#
loop_
_entity_poly.entity_id
_entity_poly.type
_entity_poly.pdbx_seq_one_letter_code
_entity_poly.pdbx_strand_id
1 'polypeptide(L)'
;MAATYRALASVVMLIGFYVVALLQLAAVAALGVWLYSHSNALVTGKLLLPLVIALGAVAVGLWRAIRTKNEPAPGLVLDERDAPQLWAIVRELATAVDTRAPDEIRLVPEVNAAVGEQSRLLGLIGGRRTLYVGLPLLQAMRVDQLRSVLAHELGHYSGKHTRLGGVAYRGRLAIEGTIERIKPRNPIGLVFKGYSKLYLMVDNAASRRQELEADRASVQLAGHEAATSALRTLPALDAAWNFFMGRYVQSGWQAGLAPDDLFGGFGRLIQARREEIDELQQEVPDRKPSRWDTHPPVGIRIDAMAQLPAGTVAADDRPAHTLLSDVLEAGRRLQSLAVDHDNRQVLPWPEFTHAAIAAGVQRQVDGIYRAAGRFTGTSEPGLTTILDLVRDGRLGEFAEQFFGDVTPEEAAARFTGPMERLLVNAAVRAQRARWALSWGSPAQFVGAAGEPLDLADIAKLAVSAQTLDEALARLAELGVDPGNATVVQRRATADNAGVIGAIGNVKIDDVEHDLLILDRGLVLVGGPGKAGDGEKRLKDMLESTPVATLAARHQFLPYEEMVSVNVTKQIPLRAELTLHDGRVIAMKELFGSVLLERRSRDNLLRVFERINED
;
A
#
# COMPACT_ATOMS: atom_id res chain seq x y z
N MET A 1 -38.13 -1.25 16.00
CA MET A 1 -38.19 -0.14 16.98
C MET A 1 -36.80 0.28 17.48
N ALA A 2 -35.97 -0.58 18.07
CA ALA A 2 -34.67 -0.18 18.64
C ALA A 2 -33.62 0.37 17.63
N ALA A 3 -33.62 -0.08 16.36
CA ALA A 3 -32.71 0.41 15.33
C ALA A 3 -32.99 1.88 14.94
N THR A 4 -34.28 2.25 14.84
CA THR A 4 -34.73 3.61 14.55
C THR A 4 -34.31 4.60 15.65
N TYR A 5 -34.41 4.19 16.92
CA TYR A 5 -33.97 5.02 18.06
C TYR A 5 -32.46 5.24 18.09
N ARG A 6 -31.66 4.27 17.64
CA ARG A 6 -30.19 4.40 17.61
C ARG A 6 -29.68 5.16 16.40
N ALA A 7 -30.29 4.99 15.23
CA ALA A 7 -30.00 5.84 14.07
C ALA A 7 -30.43 7.30 14.35
N LEU A 8 -31.57 7.50 15.03
CA LEU A 8 -31.96 8.80 15.57
C LEU A 8 -30.94 9.30 16.60
N ALA A 9 -30.41 8.44 17.47
CA ALA A 9 -29.34 8.80 18.40
C ALA A 9 -28.06 9.23 17.68
N SER A 10 -27.63 8.57 16.60
CA SER A 10 -26.51 9.02 15.76
C SER A 10 -26.79 10.40 15.14
N VAL A 11 -28.02 10.66 14.68
CA VAL A 11 -28.40 12.00 14.17
C VAL A 11 -28.42 13.05 15.28
N VAL A 12 -28.96 12.75 16.46
CA VAL A 12 -28.95 13.64 17.63
C VAL A 12 -27.52 13.90 18.10
N MET A 13 -26.65 12.89 18.06
CA MET A 13 -25.23 13.03 18.37
C MET A 13 -24.50 13.84 17.29
N LEU A 14 -24.88 13.73 16.01
CA LEU A 14 -24.35 14.61 14.99
C LEU A 14 -24.76 16.07 15.23
N ILE A 15 -26.02 16.33 15.59
CA ILE A 15 -26.48 17.66 16.01
C ILE A 15 -25.71 18.12 17.25
N GLY A 16 -25.51 17.24 18.22
CA GLY A 16 -24.73 17.48 19.42
C GLY A 16 -23.27 17.84 19.11
N PHE A 17 -22.66 17.26 18.08
CA PHE A 17 -21.32 17.64 17.62
C PHE A 17 -21.27 19.10 17.16
N TYR A 18 -22.27 19.56 16.40
CA TYR A 18 -22.41 20.97 16.01
C TYR A 18 -22.67 21.89 17.22
N VAL A 19 -23.47 21.44 18.18
CA VAL A 19 -23.72 22.18 19.42
C VAL A 19 -22.43 22.32 20.24
N VAL A 20 -21.63 21.26 20.36
CA VAL A 20 -20.32 21.30 21.03
C VAL A 20 -19.39 22.28 20.32
N ALA A 21 -19.37 22.29 18.98
CA ALA A 21 -18.60 23.27 18.22
C ALA A 21 -19.04 24.72 18.51
N LEU A 22 -20.36 24.96 18.56
CA LEU A 22 -20.92 26.28 18.87
C LEU A 22 -20.61 26.71 20.32
N LEU A 23 -20.70 25.79 21.28
CA LEU A 23 -20.37 26.06 22.68
C LEU A 23 -18.88 26.39 22.86
N GLN A 24 -18.00 25.68 22.14
CA GLN A 24 -16.57 26.00 22.15
C GLN A 24 -16.29 27.36 21.50
N LEU A 25 -16.97 27.71 20.41
CA LEU A 25 -16.90 29.06 19.82
C LEU A 25 -17.32 30.13 20.84
N ALA A 26 -18.46 29.92 21.52
CA ALA A 26 -18.95 30.84 22.55
C ALA A 26 -17.97 30.96 23.72
N ALA A 27 -17.38 29.85 24.17
CA ALA A 27 -16.38 29.84 25.24
C ALA A 27 -15.09 30.58 24.84
N VAL A 28 -14.61 30.40 23.61
CA VAL A 28 -13.44 31.14 23.08
C VAL A 28 -13.75 32.63 22.98
N ALA A 29 -14.95 33.01 22.54
CA ALA A 29 -15.38 34.40 22.47
C ALA A 29 -15.47 35.03 23.88
N ALA A 30 -16.08 34.35 24.84
CA ALA A 30 -16.18 34.80 26.23
C ALA A 30 -14.80 34.93 26.88
N LEU A 31 -13.90 33.95 26.67
CA LEU A 31 -12.52 34.01 27.11
C LEU A 31 -11.79 35.20 26.46
N GLY A 32 -12.07 35.50 25.20
CA GLY A 32 -11.49 36.62 24.50
C GLY A 32 -11.91 37.97 25.08
N VAL A 33 -13.18 38.14 25.40
CA VAL A 33 -13.70 39.34 26.08
C VAL A 33 -13.11 39.48 27.49
N TRP A 34 -12.97 38.37 28.22
CA TRP A 34 -12.35 38.37 29.54
C TRP A 34 -10.85 38.74 29.48
N LEU A 35 -10.10 38.14 28.54
CA LEU A 35 -8.68 38.45 28.37
C LEU A 35 -8.47 39.89 27.91
N TYR A 36 -9.31 40.39 27.00
CA TYR A 36 -9.26 41.79 26.55
C TYR A 36 -9.48 42.78 27.71
N SER A 37 -10.32 42.44 28.69
CA SER A 37 -10.59 43.30 29.85
C SER A 37 -9.54 43.20 30.97
N HIS A 38 -8.70 42.17 30.99
CA HIS A 38 -7.79 41.87 32.12
C HIS A 38 -6.31 41.68 31.74
N SER A 39 -5.94 41.80 30.45
CA SER A 39 -4.57 41.54 29.99
C SER A 39 -4.16 42.45 28.83
N ASN A 40 -2.84 42.56 28.58
CA ASN A 40 -2.32 43.32 27.46
C ASN A 40 -2.57 42.60 26.12
N ALA A 41 -2.84 43.38 25.06
CA ALA A 41 -3.22 42.89 23.74
C ALA A 41 -2.27 41.81 23.15
N LEU A 42 -0.97 41.89 23.46
CA LEU A 42 0.03 40.89 23.06
C LEU A 42 -0.19 39.50 23.68
N VAL A 43 -0.61 39.44 24.95
CA VAL A 43 -0.90 38.19 25.66
C VAL A 43 -2.24 37.63 25.18
N THR A 44 -3.25 38.50 25.05
CA THR A 44 -4.56 38.15 24.50
C THR A 44 -4.43 37.54 23.10
N GLY A 45 -3.66 38.17 22.21
CA GLY A 45 -3.41 37.69 20.85
C GLY A 45 -2.70 36.33 20.82
N LYS A 46 -1.66 36.13 21.66
CA LYS A 46 -0.94 34.86 21.74
C LYS A 46 -1.81 33.69 22.21
N LEU A 47 -2.79 33.94 23.09
CA LEU A 47 -3.69 32.91 23.61
C LEU A 47 -4.90 32.66 22.70
N LEU A 48 -5.47 33.69 22.08
CA LEU A 48 -6.66 33.55 21.24
C LEU A 48 -6.37 33.08 19.82
N LEU A 49 -5.26 33.51 19.21
CA LEU A 49 -4.92 33.16 17.83
C LEU A 49 -4.96 31.65 17.54
N PRO A 50 -4.33 30.76 18.34
CA PRO A 50 -4.40 29.32 18.10
C PRO A 50 -5.82 28.75 18.26
N LEU A 51 -6.64 29.31 19.16
CA LEU A 51 -8.03 28.87 19.38
C LEU A 51 -8.92 29.27 18.19
N VAL A 52 -8.76 30.49 17.67
CA VAL A 52 -9.49 30.99 16.49
C VAL A 52 -9.10 30.21 15.23
N ILE A 53 -7.80 29.95 15.03
CA ILE A 53 -7.33 29.12 13.90
C ILE A 53 -7.93 27.71 13.98
N ALA A 54 -7.93 27.09 15.17
CA ALA A 54 -8.50 25.77 15.36
C ALA A 54 -10.01 25.75 15.06
N LEU A 55 -10.73 26.76 15.52
CA LEU A 55 -12.16 26.87 15.26
C LEU A 55 -12.47 27.13 13.78
N GLY A 56 -11.66 27.95 13.11
CA GLY A 56 -11.73 28.16 11.66
C GLY A 56 -11.49 26.87 10.88
N ALA A 57 -10.51 26.05 11.29
CA ALA A 57 -10.24 24.75 10.68
C ALA A 57 -11.42 23.77 10.83
N VAL A 58 -12.08 23.76 11.98
CA VAL A 58 -13.30 22.98 12.24
C VAL A 58 -14.44 23.46 11.34
N ALA A 59 -14.68 24.77 11.25
CA ALA A 59 -15.72 25.33 10.38
C ALA A 59 -15.49 25.00 8.90
N VAL A 60 -14.25 25.09 8.42
CA VAL A 60 -13.88 24.71 7.04
C VAL A 60 -14.01 23.20 6.82
N GLY A 61 -13.68 22.37 7.82
CA GLY A 61 -13.90 20.92 7.79
C GLY A 61 -15.37 20.56 7.62
N LEU A 62 -16.22 21.10 8.48
CA LEU A 62 -17.67 20.94 8.43
C LEU A 62 -18.27 21.45 7.11
N TRP A 63 -17.88 22.65 6.67
CA TRP A 63 -18.38 23.23 5.43
C TRP A 63 -17.98 22.42 4.19
N ARG A 64 -16.75 21.90 4.16
CA ARG A 64 -16.31 20.98 3.09
C ARG A 64 -17.09 19.67 3.14
N ALA A 65 -17.27 19.04 4.30
CA ALA A 65 -18.01 17.79 4.43
C ALA A 65 -19.47 17.89 3.92
N ILE A 66 -20.08 19.07 4.07
CA ILE A 66 -21.42 19.36 3.53
C ILE A 66 -21.38 19.53 2.00
N ARG A 67 -20.30 20.09 1.44
CA ARG A 67 -20.16 20.42 0.01
C ARG A 67 -19.48 19.35 -0.85
N THR A 68 -18.73 18.41 -0.28
CA THR A 68 -18.11 17.32 -1.05
C THR A 68 -19.20 16.48 -1.72
N LYS A 69 -19.15 16.45 -3.05
CA LYS A 69 -19.94 15.52 -3.86
C LYS A 69 -19.16 14.20 -3.88
N ASN A 70 -19.82 13.10 -3.55
CA ASN A 70 -19.25 11.77 -3.75
C ASN A 70 -19.35 11.47 -5.25
N GLU A 71 -18.26 11.69 -5.98
CA GLU A 71 -18.16 11.16 -7.33
C GLU A 71 -18.07 9.62 -7.26
N PRO A 72 -18.70 8.89 -8.19
CA PRO A 72 -18.58 7.45 -8.22
C PRO A 72 -17.12 7.04 -8.39
N ALA A 73 -16.71 5.97 -7.71
CA ALA A 73 -15.38 5.40 -7.91
C ALA A 73 -15.15 5.07 -9.40
N PRO A 74 -13.91 5.23 -9.92
CA PRO A 74 -13.56 4.77 -11.26
C PRO A 74 -13.93 3.29 -11.43
N GLY A 75 -14.52 2.95 -12.57
CA GLY A 75 -14.95 1.57 -12.82
C GLY A 75 -15.77 1.45 -14.10
N LEU A 76 -15.98 0.22 -14.54
CA LEU A 76 -16.70 -0.09 -15.77
C LEU A 76 -18.21 -0.16 -15.48
N VAL A 77 -19.00 0.73 -16.07
CA VAL A 77 -20.46 0.63 -16.01
C VAL A 77 -20.90 -0.58 -16.83
N LEU A 78 -21.71 -1.46 -16.24
CA LEU A 78 -22.26 -2.63 -16.90
C LEU A 78 -23.68 -2.35 -17.38
N ASP A 79 -23.89 -2.41 -18.69
CA ASP A 79 -25.22 -2.41 -19.26
C ASP A 79 -25.90 -3.77 -19.04
N GLU A 80 -27.22 -3.81 -19.18
CA GLU A 80 -28.00 -5.06 -19.12
C GLU A 80 -27.60 -6.07 -20.20
N ARG A 81 -27.02 -5.60 -21.31
CA ARG A 81 -26.46 -6.44 -22.38
C ARG A 81 -25.15 -7.10 -21.97
N ASP A 82 -24.34 -6.43 -21.15
CA ASP A 82 -23.04 -6.95 -20.73
C ASP A 82 -23.21 -8.05 -19.68
N ALA A 83 -24.20 -7.92 -18.79
CA ALA A 83 -24.41 -8.83 -17.66
C ALA A 83 -25.90 -9.08 -17.35
N PRO A 84 -26.67 -9.69 -18.27
CA PRO A 84 -28.12 -9.83 -18.13
C PRO A 84 -28.53 -10.66 -16.89
N GLN A 85 -27.77 -11.72 -16.59
CA GLN A 85 -28.02 -12.59 -15.45
C GLN A 85 -27.72 -11.88 -14.12
N LEU A 86 -26.64 -11.08 -14.06
CA LEU A 86 -26.31 -10.28 -12.89
C LEU A 86 -27.41 -9.25 -12.59
N TRP A 87 -27.88 -8.54 -13.62
CA TRP A 87 -28.99 -7.58 -13.48
C TRP A 87 -30.28 -8.25 -12.99
N ALA A 88 -30.61 -9.44 -13.52
CA ALA A 88 -31.77 -10.21 -13.07
C ALA A 88 -31.66 -10.58 -11.58
N ILE A 89 -30.51 -11.12 -11.16
CA ILE A 89 -30.23 -11.48 -9.76
C ILE A 89 -30.36 -10.25 -8.86
N VAL A 90 -29.75 -9.11 -9.23
CA VAL A 90 -29.79 -7.89 -8.43
C VAL A 90 -31.21 -7.37 -8.25
N ARG A 91 -32.04 -7.38 -9.30
CA ARG A 91 -33.46 -6.96 -9.23
C ARG A 91 -34.29 -7.91 -8.38
N GLU A 92 -34.07 -9.21 -8.53
CA GLU A 92 -34.73 -10.25 -7.75
C GLU A 92 -34.40 -10.10 -6.25
N LEU A 93 -33.11 -10.00 -5.91
CA LEU A 93 -32.66 -9.80 -4.54
C LEU A 93 -33.19 -8.49 -3.95
N ALA A 94 -33.12 -7.39 -4.70
CA ALA A 94 -33.63 -6.09 -4.24
C ALA A 94 -35.13 -6.15 -3.91
N THR A 95 -35.91 -6.86 -4.74
CA THR A 95 -37.33 -7.11 -4.48
C THR A 95 -37.53 -7.95 -3.22
N ALA A 96 -36.74 -9.01 -3.06
CA ALA A 96 -36.86 -9.92 -1.93
C ALA A 96 -36.50 -9.28 -0.58
N VAL A 97 -35.56 -8.33 -0.56
CA VAL A 97 -35.22 -7.55 0.64
C VAL A 97 -36.04 -6.25 0.80
N ASP A 98 -37.10 -6.05 -0.01
CA ASP A 98 -37.92 -4.83 0.01
C ASP A 98 -37.09 -3.52 -0.08
N THR A 99 -36.21 -3.45 -1.09
CA THR A 99 -35.45 -2.24 -1.41
C THR A 99 -35.52 -1.89 -2.89
N ARG A 100 -35.24 -0.62 -3.21
CA ARG A 100 -35.15 -0.16 -4.60
C ARG A 100 -33.94 -0.79 -5.28
N ALA A 101 -34.13 -1.37 -6.46
CA ALA A 101 -33.02 -1.85 -7.27
C ALA A 101 -32.01 -0.71 -7.56
N PRO A 102 -30.69 -0.99 -7.58
CA PRO A 102 -29.70 -0.04 -8.05
C PRO A 102 -30.02 0.48 -9.46
N ASP A 103 -29.77 1.78 -9.69
CA ASP A 103 -29.96 2.42 -10.99
C ASP A 103 -28.77 2.10 -11.94
N GLU A 104 -27.64 1.65 -11.38
CA GLU A 104 -26.40 1.33 -12.10
C GLU A 104 -25.67 0.16 -11.41
N ILE A 105 -25.06 -0.71 -12.20
CA ILE A 105 -24.06 -1.69 -11.75
C ILE A 105 -22.71 -1.28 -12.33
N ARG A 106 -21.67 -1.24 -11.50
CA ARG A 106 -20.30 -0.88 -11.88
C ARG A 106 -19.32 -1.95 -11.43
N LEU A 107 -18.51 -2.46 -12.35
CA LEU A 107 -17.35 -3.26 -12.00
C LEU A 107 -16.22 -2.38 -11.48
N VAL A 108 -15.58 -2.83 -10.41
CA VAL A 108 -14.48 -2.13 -9.74
C VAL A 108 -13.28 -3.08 -9.55
N PRO A 109 -12.05 -2.54 -9.41
CA PRO A 109 -10.85 -3.36 -9.33
C PRO A 109 -10.65 -4.05 -7.98
N GLU A 110 -11.34 -3.61 -6.92
CA GLU A 110 -11.13 -4.11 -5.56
C GLU A 110 -11.85 -5.43 -5.27
N VAL A 111 -11.38 -6.18 -4.26
CA VAL A 111 -12.09 -7.33 -3.67
C VAL A 111 -13.22 -6.81 -2.78
N ASN A 112 -14.24 -6.22 -3.38
CA ASN A 112 -15.32 -5.59 -2.64
C ASN A 112 -16.66 -5.64 -3.40
N ALA A 113 -17.75 -5.66 -2.66
CA ALA A 113 -19.08 -5.37 -3.18
C ALA A 113 -19.70 -4.32 -2.26
N ALA A 114 -20.30 -3.28 -2.85
CA ALA A 114 -20.90 -2.23 -2.06
C ALA A 114 -22.04 -1.57 -2.82
N VAL A 115 -23.07 -1.14 -2.12
CA VAL A 115 -24.09 -0.25 -2.70
C VAL A 115 -23.82 1.17 -2.19
N GLY A 116 -23.70 2.12 -3.11
CA GLY A 116 -23.59 3.55 -2.82
C GLY A 116 -24.80 4.33 -3.33
N GLU A 117 -25.22 5.36 -2.59
CA GLU A 117 -26.31 6.24 -3.00
C GLU A 117 -25.89 7.72 -2.98
N GLN A 118 -26.05 8.40 -4.12
CA GLN A 118 -25.74 9.83 -4.28
C GLN A 118 -26.87 10.72 -3.71
N SER A 119 -27.13 10.59 -2.42
CA SER A 119 -28.23 11.28 -1.75
C SER A 119 -28.01 12.80 -1.67
N ARG A 120 -29.11 13.56 -1.75
CA ARG A 120 -29.15 15.03 -1.60
C ARG A 120 -29.54 15.40 -0.16
N LEU A 121 -29.27 16.65 0.24
CA LEU A 121 -29.54 17.18 1.58
C LEU A 121 -29.06 16.27 2.72
N LEU A 122 -27.75 15.97 2.75
CA LEU A 122 -27.10 15.13 3.79
C LEU A 122 -27.65 13.69 3.92
N GLY A 123 -28.37 13.16 2.93
CA GLY A 123 -28.94 11.81 2.99
C GLY A 123 -30.46 11.77 3.15
N LEU A 124 -31.11 12.94 3.33
CA LEU A 124 -32.56 13.03 3.56
C LEU A 124 -33.37 12.76 2.29
N ILE A 125 -32.82 13.10 1.12
CA ILE A 125 -33.43 12.84 -0.18
C ILE A 125 -32.59 11.77 -0.88
N GLY A 126 -33.22 10.64 -1.21
CA GLY A 126 -32.58 9.57 -1.97
C GLY A 126 -32.07 10.04 -3.32
N GLY A 127 -31.05 9.36 -3.83
CA GLY A 127 -30.34 9.73 -5.05
C GLY A 127 -30.13 8.58 -6.00
N ARG A 128 -29.25 8.74 -6.99
CA ARG A 128 -28.85 7.65 -7.87
C ARG A 128 -28.12 6.58 -7.04
N ARG A 129 -28.54 5.32 -7.16
CA ARG A 129 -27.96 4.18 -6.46
C ARG A 129 -27.08 3.39 -7.42
N THR A 130 -25.84 3.14 -7.04
CA THR A 130 -24.87 2.38 -7.81
C THR A 130 -24.44 1.17 -6.98
N LEU A 131 -24.55 -0.03 -7.55
CA LEU A 131 -23.95 -1.24 -7.02
C LEU A 131 -22.54 -1.38 -7.61
N TYR A 132 -21.53 -1.41 -6.76
CA TYR A 132 -20.16 -1.70 -7.10
C TYR A 132 -19.91 -3.19 -6.87
N VAL A 133 -19.37 -3.88 -7.86
CA VAL A 133 -19.02 -5.30 -7.78
C VAL A 133 -17.58 -5.48 -8.23
N GLY A 134 -16.75 -5.99 -7.33
CA GLY A 134 -15.36 -6.30 -7.62
C GLY A 134 -15.25 -7.37 -8.68
N LEU A 135 -14.49 -7.11 -9.76
CA LEU A 135 -14.17 -8.16 -10.72
C LEU A 135 -13.42 -9.34 -10.08
N PRO A 136 -12.50 -9.14 -9.10
CA PRO A 136 -11.89 -10.24 -8.35
C PRO A 136 -12.91 -11.17 -7.68
N LEU A 137 -14.04 -10.64 -7.18
CA LEU A 137 -15.10 -11.44 -6.57
C LEU A 137 -15.79 -12.33 -7.62
N LEU A 138 -16.11 -11.77 -8.79
CA LEU A 138 -16.72 -12.54 -9.88
C LEU A 138 -15.79 -13.66 -10.37
N GLN A 139 -14.48 -13.43 -10.40
CA GLN A 139 -13.52 -14.43 -10.86
C GLN A 139 -13.34 -15.59 -9.89
N ALA A 140 -13.49 -15.36 -8.59
CA ALA A 140 -13.14 -16.33 -7.57
C ALA A 140 -14.33 -16.97 -6.83
N MET A 141 -15.48 -16.29 -6.78
CA MET A 141 -16.67 -16.79 -6.08
C MET A 141 -17.54 -17.66 -7.00
N ARG A 142 -18.36 -18.50 -6.38
CA ARG A 142 -19.52 -19.15 -7.01
C ARG A 142 -20.71 -18.19 -7.08
N VAL A 143 -21.69 -18.49 -7.93
CA VAL A 143 -22.90 -17.66 -8.10
C VAL A 143 -23.69 -17.56 -6.79
N ASP A 144 -23.84 -18.66 -6.04
CA ASP A 144 -24.53 -18.67 -4.75
C ASP A 144 -23.84 -17.80 -3.68
N GLN A 145 -22.52 -17.86 -3.59
CA GLN A 145 -21.70 -17.02 -2.72
C GLN A 145 -21.84 -15.55 -3.09
N LEU A 146 -21.74 -15.20 -4.38
CA LEU A 146 -21.92 -13.82 -4.84
C LEU A 146 -23.34 -13.33 -4.52
N ARG A 147 -24.35 -14.17 -4.77
CA ARG A 147 -25.75 -13.84 -4.44
C ARG A 147 -25.91 -13.54 -2.95
N SER A 148 -25.21 -14.28 -2.09
CA SER A 148 -25.18 -14.04 -0.65
C SER A 148 -24.59 -12.68 -0.26
N VAL A 149 -23.46 -12.31 -0.89
CA VAL A 149 -22.83 -10.99 -0.73
C VAL A 149 -23.77 -9.89 -1.23
N LEU A 150 -24.37 -10.03 -2.42
CA LEU A 150 -25.30 -9.04 -2.95
C LEU A 150 -26.57 -8.90 -2.09
N ALA A 151 -27.08 -10.00 -1.54
CA ALA A 151 -28.20 -9.97 -0.60
C ALA A 151 -27.83 -9.24 0.70
N HIS A 152 -26.60 -9.40 1.17
CA HIS A 152 -26.06 -8.65 2.31
C HIS A 152 -26.05 -7.13 2.01
N GLU A 153 -25.41 -6.74 0.91
CA GLU A 153 -25.25 -5.35 0.50
C GLU A 153 -26.59 -4.65 0.26
N LEU A 154 -27.54 -5.33 -0.40
CA LEU A 154 -28.90 -4.83 -0.60
C LEU A 154 -29.69 -4.82 0.72
N GLY A 155 -29.41 -5.77 1.61
CA GLY A 155 -29.97 -5.87 2.96
C GLY A 155 -29.68 -4.64 3.82
N HIS A 156 -28.52 -3.99 3.68
CA HIS A 156 -28.26 -2.69 4.32
C HIS A 156 -29.25 -1.60 3.91
N TYR A 157 -29.82 -1.71 2.71
CA TYR A 157 -30.81 -0.78 2.18
C TYR A 157 -32.26 -1.26 2.36
N SER A 158 -32.48 -2.40 3.03
CA SER A 158 -33.80 -2.91 3.37
C SER A 158 -34.44 -2.11 4.51
N GLY A 159 -35.72 -1.78 4.37
CA GLY A 159 -36.50 -1.07 5.39
C GLY A 159 -36.51 0.46 5.28
N LYS A 160 -37.59 1.08 5.82
CA LYS A 160 -37.89 2.53 5.75
C LYS A 160 -36.89 3.47 6.48
N HIS A 161 -35.75 2.96 6.95
CA HIS A 161 -34.82 3.66 7.85
C HIS A 161 -33.45 4.01 7.25
N THR A 162 -33.21 3.65 5.98
CA THR A 162 -31.97 3.95 5.22
C THR A 162 -31.54 5.43 5.27
N ARG A 163 -32.52 6.34 5.35
CA ARG A 163 -32.27 7.80 5.40
C ARG A 163 -31.46 8.23 6.61
N LEU A 164 -31.66 7.60 7.78
CA LEU A 164 -30.91 7.95 8.99
C LEU A 164 -29.49 7.34 8.98
N GLY A 165 -29.31 6.19 8.31
CA GLY A 165 -28.00 5.57 8.11
C GLY A 165 -27.07 6.42 7.22
N GLY A 166 -27.60 6.98 6.12
CA GLY A 166 -26.84 7.91 5.28
C GLY A 166 -26.40 9.18 6.02
N VAL A 167 -27.24 9.70 6.91
CA VAL A 167 -26.89 10.86 7.77
C VAL A 167 -25.83 10.48 8.80
N ALA A 168 -25.93 9.29 9.42
CA ALA A 168 -24.94 8.79 10.38
C ALA A 168 -23.56 8.56 9.74
N TYR A 169 -23.52 7.96 8.55
CA TYR A 169 -22.28 7.77 7.78
C TYR A 169 -21.61 9.11 7.41
N ARG A 170 -22.39 10.10 6.92
CA ARG A 170 -21.82 11.43 6.65
C ARG A 170 -21.41 12.17 7.91
N GLY A 171 -22.13 11.97 9.01
CA GLY A 171 -21.75 12.48 10.32
C GLY A 171 -20.39 11.96 10.75
N ARG A 172 -20.12 10.67 10.53
CA ARG A 172 -18.81 10.06 10.79
C ARG A 172 -17.70 10.70 9.95
N LEU A 173 -17.89 10.83 8.63
CA LEU A 173 -16.90 11.48 7.75
C LEU A 173 -16.61 12.93 8.16
N ALA A 174 -17.65 13.67 8.56
CA ALA A 174 -17.50 15.04 9.04
C ALA A 174 -16.70 15.11 10.36
N ILE A 175 -16.92 14.16 11.28
CA ILE A 175 -16.20 14.06 12.54
C ILE A 175 -14.74 13.64 12.32
N GLU A 176 -14.49 12.63 11.50
CA GLU A 176 -13.14 12.15 11.15
C GLU A 176 -12.32 13.25 10.47
N GLY A 177 -12.86 13.88 9.42
CA GLY A 177 -12.19 14.97 8.71
C GLY A 177 -12.00 16.23 9.56
N THR A 178 -12.77 16.40 10.64
CA THR A 178 -12.54 17.47 11.63
C THR A 178 -11.38 17.13 12.56
N ILE A 179 -11.29 15.88 13.03
CA ILE A 179 -10.25 15.44 13.97
C ILE A 179 -8.86 15.43 13.34
N GLU A 180 -8.75 14.98 12.10
CA GLU A 180 -7.48 14.92 11.36
C GLU A 180 -6.80 16.29 11.23
N ARG A 181 -7.59 17.37 11.30
CA ARG A 181 -7.10 18.76 11.16
C ARG A 181 -6.70 19.41 12.47
N ILE A 182 -7.05 18.82 13.62
CA ILE A 182 -6.76 19.40 14.92
C ILE A 182 -5.47 18.82 15.49
N LYS A 183 -4.50 19.68 15.81
CA LYS A 183 -3.23 19.28 16.41
C LYS A 183 -3.45 18.52 17.75
N PRO A 184 -2.69 17.45 18.04
CA PRO A 184 -2.92 16.57 19.20
C PRO A 184 -2.92 17.24 20.58
N ARG A 185 -2.30 18.42 20.72
CA ARG A 185 -2.16 19.15 22.00
C ARG A 185 -3.19 20.28 22.17
N ASN A 186 -4.14 20.43 21.25
CA ASN A 186 -5.13 21.50 21.33
C ASN A 186 -6.28 21.11 22.29
N PRO A 187 -6.63 21.92 23.31
CA PRO A 187 -7.73 21.62 24.23
C PRO A 187 -9.08 21.46 23.52
N ILE A 188 -9.34 22.21 22.44
CA ILE A 188 -10.52 22.06 21.58
C ILE A 188 -10.55 20.65 20.95
N GLY A 189 -9.40 20.18 20.49
CA GLY A 189 -9.25 18.85 19.91
C GLY A 189 -9.49 17.71 20.88
N LEU A 190 -9.13 17.87 22.15
CA LEU A 190 -9.39 16.86 23.18
C LEU A 190 -10.89 16.66 23.42
N VAL A 191 -11.66 17.75 23.46
CA VAL A 191 -13.12 17.68 23.63
C VAL A 191 -13.77 17.02 22.41
N PHE A 192 -13.39 17.40 21.18
CA PHE A 192 -13.90 16.77 19.97
C PHE A 192 -13.49 15.29 19.85
N LYS A 193 -12.28 14.92 20.28
CA LYS A 193 -11.81 13.53 20.30
C LYS A 193 -12.57 12.69 21.34
N GLY A 194 -12.91 13.27 22.48
CA GLY A 194 -13.79 12.63 23.46
C GLY A 194 -15.19 12.40 22.89
N TYR A 195 -15.74 13.43 22.24
CA TYR A 195 -17.06 13.37 21.60
C TYR A 195 -17.10 12.34 20.47
N SER A 196 -16.09 12.29 19.61
CA SER A 196 -16.05 11.33 18.51
C SER A 196 -15.95 9.89 18.99
N LYS A 197 -15.20 9.61 20.06
CA LYS A 197 -15.18 8.29 20.69
C LYS A 197 -16.58 7.88 21.16
N LEU A 198 -17.32 8.80 21.77
CA LEU A 198 -18.70 8.54 22.19
C LEU A 198 -19.63 8.33 20.98
N TYR A 199 -19.52 9.17 19.96
CA TYR A 199 -20.26 9.02 18.70
C TYR A 199 -20.00 7.64 18.08
N LEU A 200 -18.73 7.27 17.90
CA LEU A 200 -18.34 5.98 17.33
C LEU A 200 -18.82 4.79 18.17
N MET A 201 -18.83 4.89 19.51
CA MET A 201 -19.38 3.82 20.36
C MET A 201 -20.87 3.59 20.11
N VAL A 202 -21.66 4.66 19.95
CA VAL A 202 -23.10 4.58 19.70
C VAL A 202 -23.36 4.09 18.27
N ASP A 203 -22.63 4.65 17.31
CA ASP A 203 -22.77 4.34 15.89
C ASP A 203 -22.38 2.88 15.60
N ASN A 204 -21.21 2.42 16.06
CA ASN A 204 -20.75 1.05 15.87
C ASN A 204 -21.73 0.02 16.48
N ALA A 205 -22.42 0.34 17.57
CA ALA A 205 -23.43 -0.54 18.14
C ALA A 205 -24.69 -0.67 17.26
N ALA A 206 -25.06 0.40 16.53
CA ALA A 206 -26.12 0.35 15.53
C ALA A 206 -25.66 -0.42 14.28
N SER A 207 -24.45 -0.13 13.78
CA SER A 207 -23.87 -0.80 12.62
C SER A 207 -23.77 -2.31 12.82
N ARG A 208 -23.24 -2.79 13.96
CA ARG A 208 -23.17 -4.23 14.26
C ARG A 208 -24.51 -4.95 14.22
N ARG A 209 -25.62 -4.27 14.52
CA ARG A 209 -26.96 -4.86 14.41
C ARG A 209 -27.44 -4.89 12.96
N GLN A 210 -27.16 -3.84 12.19
CA GLN A 210 -27.45 -3.80 10.76
C GLN A 210 -26.69 -4.91 10.02
N GLU A 211 -25.44 -5.18 10.40
CA GLU A 211 -24.68 -6.34 9.92
C GLU A 211 -25.42 -7.66 10.14
N LEU A 212 -25.88 -7.94 11.36
CA LEU A 212 -26.61 -9.17 11.66
C LEU A 212 -27.99 -9.24 10.98
N GLU A 213 -28.61 -8.10 10.70
CA GLU A 213 -29.86 -8.01 9.93
C GLU A 213 -29.62 -8.28 8.44
N ALA A 214 -28.53 -7.77 7.87
CA ALA A 214 -28.09 -8.05 6.50
C ALA A 214 -27.62 -9.51 6.34
N ASP A 215 -26.91 -10.06 7.33
CA ASP A 215 -26.56 -11.49 7.39
C ASP A 215 -27.78 -12.40 7.33
N ARG A 216 -28.88 -11.98 7.94
CA ARG A 216 -30.15 -12.71 7.83
C ARG A 216 -30.68 -12.72 6.41
N ALA A 217 -30.58 -11.61 5.68
CA ALA A 217 -30.99 -11.55 4.28
C ALA A 217 -30.12 -12.49 3.41
N SER A 218 -28.81 -12.52 3.64
CA SER A 218 -27.89 -13.48 3.01
C SER A 218 -28.34 -14.93 3.20
N VAL A 219 -28.59 -15.34 4.44
CA VAL A 219 -29.02 -16.71 4.74
C VAL A 219 -30.39 -17.05 4.13
N GLN A 220 -31.34 -16.11 4.15
CA GLN A 220 -32.68 -16.32 3.60
C GLN A 220 -32.69 -16.44 2.08
N LEU A 221 -31.84 -15.66 1.38
CA LEU A 221 -31.89 -15.52 -0.08
C LEU A 221 -30.82 -16.30 -0.85
N ALA A 222 -29.77 -16.75 -0.16
CA ALA A 222 -28.72 -17.58 -0.74
C ALA A 222 -28.53 -18.93 -0.02
N GLY A 223 -29.05 -19.08 1.20
CA GLY A 223 -28.89 -20.30 2.00
C GLY A 223 -27.72 -20.23 2.99
N HIS A 224 -27.69 -21.18 3.94
CA HIS A 224 -26.71 -21.21 5.03
C HIS A 224 -25.29 -21.46 4.56
N GLU A 225 -25.11 -22.46 3.69
CA GLU A 225 -23.79 -22.84 3.19
C GLU A 225 -23.20 -21.69 2.39
N ALA A 226 -23.92 -21.16 1.41
CA ALA A 226 -23.46 -20.05 0.58
C ALA A 226 -23.12 -18.80 1.40
N ALA A 227 -23.93 -18.46 2.42
CA ALA A 227 -23.65 -17.32 3.31
C ALA A 227 -22.43 -17.52 4.21
N THR A 228 -22.29 -18.69 4.82
CA THR A 228 -21.13 -19.01 5.65
C THR A 228 -19.86 -19.10 4.82
N SER A 229 -19.97 -19.72 3.63
CA SER A 229 -18.89 -19.87 2.68
C SER A 229 -18.43 -18.50 2.17
N ALA A 230 -19.35 -17.64 1.71
CA ALA A 230 -19.03 -16.28 1.26
C ALA A 230 -18.30 -15.45 2.33
N LEU A 231 -18.74 -15.51 3.60
CA LEU A 231 -18.07 -14.81 4.70
C LEU A 231 -16.64 -15.29 4.96
N ARG A 232 -16.34 -16.57 4.71
CA ARG A 232 -14.99 -17.13 4.81
C ARG A 232 -14.15 -16.81 3.58
N THR A 233 -14.78 -16.78 2.40
CA THR A 233 -14.13 -16.49 1.13
C THR A 233 -13.63 -15.05 1.05
N LEU A 234 -14.37 -14.06 1.56
CA LEU A 234 -13.99 -12.64 1.42
C LEU A 234 -12.59 -12.31 1.98
N PRO A 235 -12.22 -12.64 3.23
CA PRO A 235 -10.86 -12.38 3.73
C PRO A 235 -9.77 -13.18 2.98
N ALA A 236 -10.06 -14.41 2.57
CA ALA A 236 -9.13 -15.23 1.81
C ALA A 236 -8.85 -14.62 0.42
N LEU A 237 -9.87 -14.07 -0.24
CA LEU A 237 -9.73 -13.38 -1.51
C LEU A 237 -8.98 -12.05 -1.37
N ASP A 238 -9.21 -11.30 -0.30
CA ASP A 238 -8.45 -10.07 -0.02
C ASP A 238 -6.97 -10.38 0.17
N ALA A 239 -6.65 -11.43 0.93
CA ALA A 239 -5.27 -11.93 1.08
C ALA A 239 -4.67 -12.37 -0.27
N ALA A 240 -5.41 -13.13 -1.08
CA ALA A 240 -4.97 -13.58 -2.39
C ALA A 240 -4.72 -12.41 -3.37
N TRP A 241 -5.58 -11.39 -3.35
CA TRP A 241 -5.42 -10.19 -4.17
C TRP A 241 -4.19 -9.37 -3.75
N ASN A 242 -3.99 -9.17 -2.45
CA ASN A 242 -2.81 -8.50 -1.91
C ASN A 242 -1.53 -9.26 -2.25
N PHE A 243 -1.55 -10.59 -2.14
CA PHE A 243 -0.45 -11.45 -2.57
C PHE A 243 -0.17 -11.30 -4.07
N PHE A 244 -1.19 -11.34 -4.92
CA PHE A 244 -1.06 -11.17 -6.36
C PHE A 244 -0.45 -9.80 -6.72
N MET A 245 -1.02 -8.71 -6.17
CA MET A 245 -0.52 -7.36 -6.43
C MET A 245 0.93 -7.18 -5.95
N GLY A 246 1.25 -7.65 -4.74
CA GLY A 246 2.60 -7.52 -4.17
C GLY A 246 3.64 -8.40 -4.86
N ARG A 247 3.29 -9.66 -5.16
CA ARG A 247 4.26 -10.66 -5.64
C ARG A 247 4.41 -10.66 -7.16
N TYR A 248 3.33 -10.47 -7.90
CA TYR A 248 3.32 -10.56 -9.36
C TYR A 248 3.42 -9.18 -10.02
N VAL A 249 2.74 -8.15 -9.49
CA VAL A 249 2.56 -6.88 -10.21
C VAL A 249 3.55 -5.80 -9.77
N GLN A 250 3.74 -5.63 -8.45
CA GLN A 250 4.46 -4.50 -7.87
C GLN A 250 5.90 -4.37 -8.37
N SER A 251 6.63 -5.49 -8.51
CA SER A 251 8.02 -5.49 -8.98
C SER A 251 8.17 -4.99 -10.43
N GLY A 252 7.22 -5.34 -11.30
CA GLY A 252 7.17 -4.85 -12.67
C GLY A 252 6.78 -3.38 -12.74
N TRP A 253 5.78 -2.96 -11.95
CA TRP A 253 5.39 -1.55 -11.86
C TRP A 253 6.53 -0.63 -11.45
N GLN A 254 7.37 -1.08 -10.52
CA GLN A 254 8.58 -0.38 -10.10
C GLN A 254 9.67 -0.36 -11.17
N ALA A 255 9.68 -1.35 -12.06
CA ALA A 255 10.57 -1.41 -13.21
C ALA A 255 10.04 -0.64 -14.44
N GLY A 256 8.95 0.12 -14.31
CA GLY A 256 8.35 0.83 -15.44
C GLY A 256 7.55 -0.06 -16.39
N LEU A 257 7.12 -1.24 -15.93
CA LEU A 257 6.40 -2.24 -16.72
C LEU A 257 5.00 -2.45 -16.17
N ALA A 258 4.06 -2.92 -16.98
CA ALA A 258 2.74 -3.35 -16.53
C ALA A 258 2.22 -4.55 -17.32
N PRO A 259 1.38 -5.42 -16.73
CA PRO A 259 0.76 -6.51 -17.47
C PRO A 259 -0.36 -6.01 -18.38
N ASP A 260 -0.54 -6.65 -19.53
CA ASP A 260 -1.61 -6.38 -20.50
C ASP A 260 -3.02 -6.80 -20.03
N ASP A 261 -3.09 -7.74 -19.10
CA ASP A 261 -4.32 -8.32 -18.58
C ASP A 261 -4.19 -8.61 -17.07
N LEU A 262 -4.24 -7.56 -16.26
CA LEU A 262 -4.12 -7.61 -14.80
C LEU A 262 -5.17 -8.55 -14.19
N PHE A 263 -6.45 -8.36 -14.55
CA PHE A 263 -7.54 -9.12 -13.96
C PHE A 263 -7.58 -10.57 -14.46
N GLY A 264 -7.33 -10.83 -15.74
CA GLY A 264 -7.22 -12.22 -16.19
C GLY A 264 -5.99 -12.93 -15.58
N GLY A 265 -4.93 -12.19 -15.24
CA GLY A 265 -3.81 -12.69 -14.43
C GLY A 265 -4.26 -13.19 -13.06
N PHE A 266 -5.05 -12.39 -12.35
CA PHE A 266 -5.62 -12.80 -11.07
C PHE A 266 -6.54 -14.02 -11.20
N GLY A 267 -7.41 -14.06 -12.22
CA GLY A 267 -8.24 -15.23 -12.49
C GLY A 267 -7.43 -16.53 -12.69
N ARG A 268 -6.30 -16.45 -13.42
CA ARG A 268 -5.38 -17.58 -13.60
C ARG A 268 -4.69 -17.99 -12.29
N LEU A 269 -4.34 -17.03 -11.43
CA LEU A 269 -3.77 -17.31 -10.10
C LEU A 269 -4.77 -18.06 -9.21
N ILE A 270 -6.02 -17.58 -9.14
CA ILE A 270 -7.08 -18.23 -8.37
C ILE A 270 -7.31 -19.67 -8.85
N GLN A 271 -7.29 -19.89 -10.16
CA GLN A 271 -7.43 -21.24 -10.72
C GLN A 271 -6.25 -22.15 -10.35
N ALA A 272 -5.01 -21.64 -10.42
CA ALA A 272 -3.81 -22.41 -10.17
C ALA A 272 -3.53 -22.68 -8.67
N ARG A 273 -4.05 -21.84 -7.76
CA ARG A 273 -3.84 -21.92 -6.30
C ARG A 273 -5.13 -22.21 -5.53
N ARG A 274 -6.10 -22.87 -6.17
CA ARG A 274 -7.41 -23.12 -5.57
C ARG A 274 -7.33 -23.81 -4.22
N GLU A 275 -6.49 -24.84 -4.10
CA GLU A 275 -6.31 -25.61 -2.86
C GLU A 275 -5.79 -24.73 -1.71
N GLU A 276 -4.75 -23.91 -1.95
CA GLU A 276 -4.21 -22.97 -0.95
C GLU A 276 -5.28 -21.96 -0.49
N ILE A 277 -6.11 -21.48 -1.42
CA ILE A 277 -7.19 -20.53 -1.12
C ILE A 277 -8.31 -21.21 -0.33
N ASP A 278 -8.63 -22.46 -0.63
CA ASP A 278 -9.61 -23.25 0.10
C ASP A 278 -9.12 -23.58 1.52
N GLU A 279 -7.81 -23.78 1.72
CA GLU A 279 -7.19 -23.90 3.05
C GLU A 279 -7.33 -22.60 3.86
N LEU A 280 -7.05 -21.44 3.27
CA LEU A 280 -7.25 -20.14 3.93
C LEU A 280 -8.70 -19.92 4.36
N GLN A 281 -9.67 -20.42 3.59
CA GLN A 281 -11.09 -20.35 3.94
C GLN A 281 -11.46 -21.25 5.13
N GLN A 282 -10.67 -22.28 5.42
CA GLN A 282 -10.88 -23.20 6.53
C GLN A 282 -10.26 -22.70 7.84
N GLU A 283 -9.42 -21.66 7.79
CA GLU A 283 -8.87 -21.04 9.00
C GLU A 283 -9.99 -20.58 9.95
N VAL A 284 -9.75 -20.75 11.26
CA VAL A 284 -10.75 -20.41 12.27
C VAL A 284 -10.99 -18.90 12.25
N PRO A 285 -12.22 -18.45 11.92
CA PRO A 285 -12.48 -17.02 11.83
C PRO A 285 -12.31 -16.34 13.18
N ASP A 286 -11.80 -15.10 13.19
CA ASP A 286 -11.65 -14.33 14.42
C ASP A 286 -13.00 -14.19 15.16
N ARG A 287 -12.94 -14.33 16.47
CA ARG A 287 -14.07 -14.29 17.41
C ARG A 287 -13.96 -13.18 18.43
N LYS A 288 -12.83 -12.47 18.54
CA LYS A 288 -12.60 -11.47 19.59
C LYS A 288 -13.30 -10.16 19.22
N PRO A 289 -14.38 -9.77 19.91
CA PRO A 289 -15.06 -8.53 19.59
C PRO A 289 -14.27 -7.32 20.15
N SER A 290 -14.08 -6.28 19.34
CA SER A 290 -13.67 -4.96 19.85
C SER A 290 -14.84 -3.98 19.84
N ARG A 291 -14.86 -3.08 20.83
CA ARG A 291 -15.86 -2.00 20.91
C ARG A 291 -15.68 -0.96 19.79
N TRP A 292 -14.50 -0.97 19.15
CA TRP A 292 -14.11 -0.06 18.08
C TRP A 292 -14.38 -0.63 16.68
N ASP A 293 -14.70 -1.92 16.58
CA ASP A 293 -15.03 -2.53 15.30
C ASP A 293 -16.40 -2.06 14.83
N THR A 294 -16.44 -1.71 13.55
CA THR A 294 -17.64 -1.30 12.82
C THR A 294 -18.54 -2.50 12.50
N HIS A 295 -17.97 -3.70 12.43
CA HIS A 295 -18.63 -4.96 12.11
C HIS A 295 -18.32 -6.00 13.19
N PRO A 296 -19.22 -6.94 13.51
CA PRO A 296 -18.88 -8.06 14.38
C PRO A 296 -17.81 -8.95 13.72
N PRO A 297 -16.92 -9.60 14.49
CA PRO A 297 -15.98 -10.60 13.97
C PRO A 297 -16.70 -11.70 13.18
N VAL A 298 -16.04 -12.21 12.14
CA VAL A 298 -16.62 -13.21 11.21
C VAL A 298 -17.14 -14.44 11.96
N GLY A 299 -16.44 -14.91 13.00
CA GLY A 299 -16.90 -16.04 13.80
C GLY A 299 -18.24 -15.78 14.52
N ILE A 300 -18.45 -14.56 15.02
CA ILE A 300 -19.72 -14.17 15.67
C ILE A 300 -20.86 -14.11 14.64
N ARG A 301 -20.58 -13.62 13.44
CA ARG A 301 -21.57 -13.56 12.35
C ARG A 301 -21.99 -14.95 11.89
N ILE A 302 -21.03 -15.87 11.73
CA ILE A 302 -21.30 -17.27 11.38
C ILE A 302 -22.12 -17.96 12.49
N ASP A 303 -21.76 -17.77 13.77
CA ASP A 303 -22.51 -18.34 14.91
C ASP A 303 -23.95 -17.78 14.97
N ALA A 304 -24.16 -16.51 14.57
CA ALA A 304 -25.48 -15.90 14.48
C ALA A 304 -26.28 -16.41 13.26
N MET A 305 -25.63 -16.60 12.12
CA MET A 305 -26.23 -17.19 10.93
C MET A 305 -26.72 -18.61 11.21
N ALA A 306 -25.93 -19.43 11.93
CA ALA A 306 -26.27 -20.81 12.26
C ALA A 306 -27.56 -20.97 13.11
N GLN A 307 -28.04 -19.89 13.73
CA GLN A 307 -29.28 -19.89 14.51
C GLN A 307 -30.52 -19.54 13.68
N LEU A 308 -30.34 -19.18 12.41
CA LEU A 308 -31.43 -18.82 11.52
C LEU A 308 -32.08 -20.08 10.91
N PRO A 309 -33.35 -20.02 10.48
CA PRO A 309 -33.97 -21.11 9.75
C PRO A 309 -33.24 -21.38 8.43
N ALA A 310 -32.99 -22.65 8.11
CA ALA A 310 -32.39 -23.03 6.82
C ALA A 310 -33.24 -22.52 5.65
N GLY A 311 -32.67 -21.65 4.82
CA GLY A 311 -33.28 -21.24 3.56
C GLY A 311 -33.42 -22.43 2.61
N THR A 312 -34.43 -22.42 1.75
CA THR A 312 -34.72 -23.48 0.77
C THR A 312 -34.09 -23.22 -0.60
N VAL A 313 -33.10 -22.32 -0.67
CA VAL A 313 -32.46 -21.92 -1.93
C VAL A 313 -31.49 -23.00 -2.35
N ALA A 314 -31.60 -23.46 -3.61
CA ALA A 314 -30.68 -24.42 -4.17
C ALA A 314 -29.29 -23.80 -4.34
N ALA A 315 -28.25 -24.59 -4.06
CA ALA A 315 -26.88 -24.18 -4.33
C ALA A 315 -26.67 -23.97 -5.85
N ASP A 316 -25.91 -22.95 -6.19
CA ASP A 316 -25.48 -22.65 -7.56
C ASP A 316 -23.97 -22.51 -7.56
N ASP A 317 -23.32 -23.64 -7.86
CA ASP A 317 -21.87 -23.81 -7.79
C ASP A 317 -21.13 -23.29 -9.02
N ARG A 318 -21.86 -22.78 -10.02
CA ARG A 318 -21.28 -22.18 -11.22
C ARG A 318 -20.36 -21.02 -10.82
N PRO A 319 -19.23 -20.80 -11.52
CA PRO A 319 -18.40 -19.64 -11.28
C PRO A 319 -19.16 -18.33 -11.52
N ALA A 320 -19.02 -17.36 -10.61
CA ALA A 320 -19.73 -16.09 -10.68
C ALA A 320 -19.39 -15.25 -11.92
N HIS A 321 -18.21 -15.44 -12.52
CA HIS A 321 -17.82 -14.76 -13.75
C HIS A 321 -18.71 -15.11 -14.94
N THR A 322 -19.44 -16.23 -14.89
CA THR A 322 -20.43 -16.62 -15.90
C THR A 322 -21.65 -15.68 -15.95
N LEU A 323 -21.83 -14.83 -14.93
CA LEU A 323 -22.85 -13.78 -14.91
C LEU A 323 -22.53 -12.60 -15.84
N LEU A 324 -21.28 -12.51 -16.31
CA LEU A 324 -20.84 -11.60 -17.36
C LEU A 324 -20.84 -12.33 -18.71
N SER A 325 -21.19 -11.60 -19.77
CA SER A 325 -21.18 -12.16 -21.14
C SER A 325 -19.75 -12.46 -21.62
N ASP A 326 -18.79 -11.58 -21.28
CA ASP A 326 -17.36 -11.78 -21.52
C ASP A 326 -16.55 -11.18 -20.36
N VAL A 327 -16.06 -12.03 -19.46
CA VAL A 327 -15.25 -11.61 -18.31
C VAL A 327 -13.87 -11.07 -18.71
N LEU A 328 -13.29 -11.56 -19.80
CA LEU A 328 -11.96 -11.15 -20.25
C LEU A 328 -12.02 -9.76 -20.87
N GLU A 329 -13.01 -9.51 -21.73
CA GLU A 329 -13.26 -8.18 -22.29
C GLU A 329 -13.61 -7.18 -21.18
N ALA A 330 -14.50 -7.55 -20.24
CA ALA A 330 -14.83 -6.72 -19.09
C ALA A 330 -13.59 -6.38 -18.26
N GLY A 331 -12.69 -7.34 -18.04
CA GLY A 331 -11.42 -7.14 -17.35
C GLY A 331 -10.50 -6.13 -18.05
N ARG A 332 -10.28 -6.27 -19.36
CA ARG A 332 -9.44 -5.31 -20.13
C ARG A 332 -10.04 -3.91 -20.14
N ARG A 333 -11.37 -3.80 -20.31
CA ARG A 333 -12.09 -2.51 -20.26
C ARG A 333 -11.97 -1.87 -18.87
N LEU A 334 -12.17 -2.65 -17.80
CA LEU A 334 -11.98 -2.19 -16.43
C LEU A 334 -10.55 -1.70 -16.20
N GLN A 335 -9.54 -2.46 -16.64
CA GLN A 335 -8.14 -2.08 -16.53
C GLN A 335 -7.86 -0.73 -17.21
N SER A 336 -8.39 -0.50 -18.41
CA SER A 336 -8.23 0.78 -19.11
C SER A 336 -8.84 1.98 -18.39
N LEU A 337 -9.84 1.76 -17.52
CA LEU A 337 -10.58 2.82 -16.82
C LEU A 337 -10.09 3.05 -15.39
N ALA A 338 -9.65 1.99 -14.71
CA ALA A 338 -9.39 2.00 -13.27
C ALA A 338 -7.91 1.81 -12.91
N VAL A 339 -7.07 1.33 -13.84
CA VAL A 339 -5.64 1.14 -13.60
C VAL A 339 -4.86 2.20 -14.37
N ASP A 340 -4.25 3.12 -13.62
CA ASP A 340 -3.33 4.10 -14.20
C ASP A 340 -1.98 3.44 -14.46
N HIS A 341 -1.68 3.25 -15.75
CA HIS A 341 -0.41 2.68 -16.18
C HIS A 341 0.71 3.73 -16.20
N ASP A 342 0.38 5.03 -16.10
CA ASP A 342 1.32 6.13 -16.32
C ASP A 342 2.13 5.90 -17.62
N ASN A 343 3.44 6.16 -17.63
CA ASN A 343 4.33 5.89 -18.76
C ASN A 343 4.89 4.45 -18.79
N ARG A 344 4.25 3.48 -18.15
CA ARG A 344 4.77 2.09 -18.09
C ARG A 344 4.60 1.36 -19.41
N GLN A 345 5.59 0.54 -19.76
CA GLN A 345 5.49 -0.37 -20.90
C GLN A 345 4.56 -1.55 -20.56
N VAL A 346 3.49 -1.69 -21.34
CA VAL A 346 2.54 -2.80 -21.20
C VAL A 346 3.10 -4.03 -21.92
N LEU A 347 3.14 -5.18 -21.24
CA LEU A 347 3.68 -6.45 -21.73
C LEU A 347 2.73 -7.61 -21.42
N PRO A 348 2.70 -8.67 -22.26
CA PRO A 348 2.02 -9.91 -21.90
C PRO A 348 2.68 -10.57 -20.68
N TRP A 349 1.90 -11.36 -19.94
CA TRP A 349 2.33 -11.93 -18.66
C TRP A 349 3.68 -12.67 -18.65
N PRO A 350 4.00 -13.56 -19.61
CA PRO A 350 5.30 -14.22 -19.67
C PRO A 350 6.47 -13.24 -19.79
N GLU A 351 6.36 -12.27 -20.69
CA GLU A 351 7.35 -11.22 -20.93
C GLU A 351 7.44 -10.27 -19.73
N PHE A 352 6.30 -9.88 -19.16
CA PHE A 352 6.21 -9.04 -17.98
C PHE A 352 6.91 -9.69 -16.78
N THR A 353 6.63 -10.97 -16.49
CA THR A 353 7.28 -11.70 -15.40
C THR A 353 8.78 -11.83 -15.62
N HIS A 354 9.18 -12.17 -16.85
CA HIS A 354 10.59 -12.25 -17.20
C HIS A 354 11.31 -10.92 -16.99
N ALA A 355 10.79 -9.84 -17.58
CA ALA A 355 11.39 -8.52 -17.53
C ALA A 355 11.38 -7.92 -16.12
N ALA A 356 10.30 -8.09 -15.36
CA ALA A 356 10.18 -7.61 -13.99
C ALA A 356 11.22 -8.27 -13.05
N ILE A 357 11.34 -9.60 -13.12
CA ILE A 357 12.32 -10.33 -12.30
C ILE A 357 13.74 -10.03 -12.77
N ALA A 358 14.00 -10.02 -14.08
CA ALA A 358 15.31 -9.68 -14.65
C ALA A 358 15.78 -8.28 -14.23
N ALA A 359 14.89 -7.28 -14.26
CA ALA A 359 15.19 -5.93 -13.79
C ALA A 359 15.50 -5.91 -12.28
N GLY A 360 14.79 -6.70 -11.47
CA GLY A 360 15.09 -6.88 -10.06
C GLY A 360 16.47 -7.48 -9.81
N VAL A 361 16.83 -8.54 -10.54
CA VAL A 361 18.16 -9.17 -10.49
C VAL A 361 19.24 -8.18 -10.92
N GLN A 362 19.05 -7.46 -12.04
CA GLN A 362 19.99 -6.43 -12.51
C GLN A 362 20.27 -5.39 -11.43
N ARG A 363 19.25 -4.84 -10.77
CA ARG A 363 19.43 -3.85 -9.70
C ARG A 363 20.24 -4.40 -8.52
N GLN A 364 20.02 -5.66 -8.16
CA GLN A 364 20.79 -6.31 -7.09
C GLN A 364 22.27 -6.47 -7.48
N VAL A 365 22.55 -6.94 -8.70
CA VAL A 365 23.93 -7.14 -9.16
C VAL A 365 24.64 -5.83 -9.49
N ASP A 366 23.92 -4.78 -9.89
CA ASP A 366 24.50 -3.45 -10.13
C ASP A 366 25.16 -2.89 -8.85
N GLY A 367 24.61 -3.19 -7.66
CA GLY A 367 25.27 -2.85 -6.39
C GLY A 367 26.65 -3.51 -6.24
N ILE A 368 26.74 -4.80 -6.61
CA ILE A 368 28.00 -5.55 -6.60
C ILE A 368 28.98 -5.01 -7.65
N TYR A 369 28.49 -4.74 -8.87
CA TYR A 369 29.33 -4.16 -9.93
C TYR A 369 29.86 -2.78 -9.54
N ARG A 370 29.04 -1.90 -8.98
CA ARG A 370 29.49 -0.58 -8.50
C ARG A 370 30.55 -0.71 -7.41
N ALA A 371 30.36 -1.62 -6.45
CA ALA A 371 31.37 -1.92 -5.44
C ALA A 371 32.69 -2.41 -6.06
N ALA A 372 32.61 -3.31 -7.04
CA ALA A 372 33.80 -3.81 -7.74
C ALA A 372 34.51 -2.74 -8.56
N GLY A 373 33.75 -1.85 -9.21
CA GLY A 373 34.29 -0.69 -9.91
C GLY A 373 35.07 0.24 -8.97
N ARG A 374 34.53 0.50 -7.77
CA ARG A 374 35.24 1.28 -6.73
C ARG A 374 36.51 0.56 -6.24
N PHE A 375 36.42 -0.74 -5.98
CA PHE A 375 37.53 -1.55 -5.46
C PHE A 375 38.69 -1.68 -6.47
N THR A 376 38.37 -1.79 -7.76
CA THR A 376 39.36 -2.02 -8.83
C THR A 376 39.77 -0.75 -9.58
N GLY A 377 39.03 0.34 -9.45
CA GLY A 377 39.18 1.53 -10.30
C GLY A 377 38.60 1.35 -11.72
N THR A 378 37.83 0.29 -11.97
CA THR A 378 37.21 0.03 -13.27
C THR A 378 36.00 0.93 -13.49
N SER A 379 35.97 1.65 -14.61
CA SER A 379 34.87 2.59 -14.95
C SER A 379 33.59 1.89 -15.40
N GLU A 380 33.71 0.74 -16.06
CA GLU A 380 32.59 -0.08 -16.53
C GLU A 380 32.68 -1.49 -15.94
N PRO A 381 32.44 -1.64 -14.63
CA PRO A 381 32.53 -2.94 -13.98
C PRO A 381 31.44 -3.88 -14.47
N GLY A 382 31.77 -5.16 -14.53
CA GLY A 382 30.86 -6.23 -14.90
C GLY A 382 31.26 -7.55 -14.25
N LEU A 383 30.68 -8.64 -14.74
CA LEU A 383 31.01 -9.98 -14.24
C LEU A 383 32.49 -10.30 -14.49
N THR A 384 33.04 -9.88 -15.62
CA THR A 384 34.48 -10.04 -15.92
C THR A 384 35.37 -9.43 -14.85
N THR A 385 35.03 -8.23 -14.35
CA THR A 385 35.76 -7.57 -13.25
C THR A 385 35.79 -8.42 -11.98
N ILE A 386 34.69 -9.10 -11.65
CA ILE A 386 34.62 -10.00 -10.50
C ILE A 386 35.42 -11.27 -10.75
N LEU A 387 35.33 -11.85 -11.95
CA LEU A 387 36.06 -13.06 -12.31
C LEU A 387 37.58 -12.80 -12.36
N ASP A 388 38.01 -11.60 -12.71
CA ASP A 388 39.42 -11.18 -12.63
C ASP A 388 39.88 -11.09 -11.17
N LEU A 389 39.05 -10.59 -10.25
CA LEU A 389 39.35 -10.65 -8.81
C LEU A 389 39.50 -12.10 -8.31
N VAL A 390 38.69 -13.03 -8.82
CA VAL A 390 38.84 -14.46 -8.50
C VAL A 390 40.16 -14.99 -9.03
N ARG A 391 40.48 -14.69 -10.31
CA ARG A 391 41.71 -15.14 -10.95
C ARG A 391 42.96 -14.63 -10.23
N ASP A 392 42.92 -13.40 -9.74
CA ASP A 392 44.01 -12.75 -9.02
C ASP A 392 44.08 -13.14 -7.54
N GLY A 393 43.14 -13.97 -7.05
CA GLY A 393 43.08 -14.37 -5.64
C GLY A 393 42.61 -13.27 -4.69
N ARG A 394 42.00 -12.20 -5.22
CA ARG A 394 41.57 -10.99 -4.49
C ARG A 394 40.07 -10.95 -4.22
N LEU A 395 39.32 -12.00 -4.57
CA LEU A 395 37.89 -12.08 -4.28
C LEU A 395 37.62 -11.95 -2.78
N GLY A 396 38.46 -12.53 -1.92
CA GLY A 396 38.31 -12.48 -0.46
C GLY A 396 38.32 -11.05 0.08
N GLU A 397 39.37 -10.29 -0.25
CA GLU A 397 39.51 -8.85 0.11
C GLU A 397 38.30 -8.03 -0.37
N PHE A 398 37.81 -8.32 -1.58
CA PHE A 398 36.61 -7.67 -2.10
C PHE A 398 35.34 -8.11 -1.35
N ALA A 399 35.22 -9.39 -1.01
CA ALA A 399 34.02 -9.95 -0.41
C ALA A 399 33.81 -9.52 1.05
N GLU A 400 34.87 -9.17 1.78
CA GLU A 400 34.81 -8.69 3.17
C GLU A 400 33.84 -7.50 3.33
N GLN A 401 33.74 -6.61 2.34
CA GLN A 401 32.81 -5.47 2.39
C GLN A 401 31.31 -5.86 2.40
N PHE A 402 30.98 -7.11 2.14
CA PHE A 402 29.60 -7.62 2.16
C PHE A 402 29.33 -8.53 3.37
N PHE A 403 30.38 -8.95 4.07
CA PHE A 403 30.31 -9.94 5.14
C PHE A 403 31.15 -9.43 6.31
N GLY A 404 30.49 -8.94 7.37
CA GLY A 404 31.18 -8.57 8.60
C GLY A 404 31.76 -9.78 9.33
N ASP A 405 32.84 -9.55 10.09
CA ASP A 405 33.46 -10.50 11.02
C ASP A 405 33.92 -11.85 10.42
N VAL A 406 34.49 -11.84 9.20
CA VAL A 406 35.03 -13.05 8.53
C VAL A 406 36.42 -12.82 7.95
N THR A 407 37.18 -13.90 7.74
CA THR A 407 38.48 -13.81 7.03
C THR A 407 38.27 -13.67 5.51
N PRO A 408 39.28 -13.23 4.73
CA PRO A 408 39.18 -13.18 3.28
C PRO A 408 38.79 -14.52 2.65
N GLU A 409 39.32 -15.64 3.15
CA GLU A 409 38.98 -16.97 2.63
C GLU A 409 37.51 -17.35 2.90
N GLU A 410 37.01 -17.04 4.10
CA GLU A 410 35.62 -17.27 4.47
C GLU A 410 34.67 -16.35 3.68
N ALA A 411 35.07 -15.09 3.46
CA ALA A 411 34.33 -14.13 2.66
C ALA A 411 34.20 -14.60 1.21
N ALA A 412 35.30 -15.08 0.60
CA ALA A 412 35.29 -15.65 -0.75
C ALA A 412 34.35 -16.86 -0.86
N ALA A 413 34.36 -17.76 0.13
CA ALA A 413 33.44 -18.90 0.15
C ALA A 413 31.97 -18.48 0.27
N ARG A 414 31.66 -17.50 1.14
CA ARG A 414 30.31 -16.93 1.29
C ARG A 414 29.85 -16.16 0.05
N PHE A 415 30.78 -15.72 -0.80
CA PHE A 415 30.48 -15.06 -2.06
C PHE A 415 29.82 -15.97 -3.11
N THR A 416 29.69 -17.28 -2.86
CA THR A 416 28.98 -18.22 -3.76
C THR A 416 27.55 -17.77 -4.10
N GLY A 417 26.78 -17.30 -3.10
CA GLY A 417 25.40 -16.84 -3.33
C GLY A 417 25.31 -15.56 -4.18
N PRO A 418 26.11 -14.51 -3.88
CA PRO A 418 26.29 -13.37 -4.80
C PRO A 418 26.75 -13.78 -6.20
N MET A 419 27.71 -14.71 -6.32
CA MET A 419 28.21 -15.21 -7.59
C MET A 419 27.10 -15.88 -8.41
N GLU A 420 26.28 -16.72 -7.80
CA GLU A 420 25.14 -17.35 -8.49
C GLU A 420 24.19 -16.30 -9.10
N ARG A 421 23.86 -15.23 -8.36
CA ARG A 421 23.04 -14.13 -8.88
C ARG A 421 23.70 -13.39 -10.05
N LEU A 422 25.02 -13.20 -10.00
CA LEU A 422 25.78 -12.61 -11.11
C LEU A 422 25.73 -13.51 -12.36
N LEU A 423 25.86 -14.83 -12.20
CA LEU A 423 25.75 -15.79 -13.29
C LEU A 423 24.33 -15.87 -13.87
N VAL A 424 23.31 -15.83 -13.01
CA VAL A 424 21.89 -15.71 -13.43
C VAL A 424 21.68 -14.46 -14.28
N ASN A 425 22.23 -13.30 -13.85
CA ASN A 425 22.16 -12.07 -14.63
C ASN A 425 22.85 -12.25 -16.00
N ALA A 426 24.06 -12.82 -16.04
CA ALA A 426 24.79 -13.07 -17.28
C ALA A 426 24.03 -13.97 -18.25
N ALA A 427 23.42 -15.06 -17.75
CA ALA A 427 22.62 -15.96 -18.57
C ALA A 427 21.37 -15.28 -19.16
N VAL A 428 20.72 -14.40 -18.39
CA VAL A 428 19.61 -13.57 -18.88
C VAL A 428 20.08 -12.57 -19.94
N ARG A 429 21.19 -11.86 -19.69
CA ARG A 429 21.77 -10.86 -20.60
C ARG A 429 22.23 -11.49 -21.92
N ALA A 430 22.75 -12.71 -21.88
CA ALA A 430 23.13 -13.49 -23.04
C ALA A 430 21.93 -14.13 -23.77
N GLN A 431 20.70 -13.92 -23.29
CA GLN A 431 19.47 -14.53 -23.83
C GLN A 431 19.52 -16.06 -23.89
N ARG A 432 20.27 -16.68 -22.96
CA ARG A 432 20.37 -18.14 -22.82
C ARG A 432 19.45 -18.71 -21.78
N ALA A 433 18.94 -17.86 -20.89
CA ALA A 433 18.00 -18.23 -19.85
C ALA A 433 16.96 -17.13 -19.64
N ARG A 434 15.82 -17.51 -19.09
CA ARG A 434 14.73 -16.59 -18.76
C ARG A 434 13.97 -17.05 -17.52
N TRP A 435 13.16 -16.16 -16.98
CA TRP A 435 12.22 -16.50 -15.92
C TRP A 435 10.88 -16.89 -16.54
N ALA A 436 10.47 -18.14 -16.34
CA ALA A 436 9.19 -18.65 -16.76
C ALA A 436 8.13 -18.37 -15.68
N LEU A 437 7.03 -17.74 -16.09
CA LEU A 437 5.89 -17.51 -15.22
C LEU A 437 5.28 -18.83 -14.74
N SER A 438 5.01 -18.90 -13.44
CA SER A 438 4.17 -19.92 -12.83
C SER A 438 3.12 -19.25 -11.94
N TRP A 439 1.87 -19.69 -12.06
CA TRP A 439 0.78 -19.21 -11.21
C TRP A 439 0.69 -20.01 -9.91
N GLY A 440 0.98 -21.32 -9.94
CA GLY A 440 0.91 -22.22 -8.79
C GLY A 440 2.21 -22.30 -7.97
N SER A 441 3.34 -21.86 -8.53
CA SER A 441 4.65 -21.88 -7.86
C SER A 441 5.42 -20.58 -8.14
N PRO A 442 6.56 -20.32 -7.46
CA PRO A 442 7.45 -19.24 -7.85
C PRO A 442 7.87 -19.37 -9.33
N ALA A 443 8.15 -18.23 -9.98
CA ALA A 443 8.69 -18.22 -11.34
C ALA A 443 9.99 -19.07 -11.39
N GLN A 444 10.12 -19.88 -12.44
CA GLN A 444 11.23 -20.80 -12.59
C GLN A 444 12.31 -20.21 -13.48
N PHE A 445 13.58 -20.37 -13.10
CA PHE A 445 14.69 -20.02 -13.97
C PHE A 445 14.95 -21.16 -14.94
N VAL A 446 14.78 -20.89 -16.23
CA VAL A 446 14.85 -21.91 -17.28
C VAL A 446 15.81 -21.52 -18.38
N GLY A 447 16.46 -22.51 -18.99
CA GLY A 447 17.28 -22.32 -20.17
C GLY A 447 16.46 -22.04 -21.44
N ALA A 448 17.15 -21.90 -22.57
CA ALA A 448 16.54 -21.50 -23.84
C ALA A 448 15.49 -22.50 -24.35
N ALA A 449 15.61 -23.79 -24.02
CA ALA A 449 14.65 -24.82 -24.40
C ALA A 449 13.56 -25.08 -23.32
N GLY A 450 13.56 -24.33 -22.22
CA GLY A 450 12.54 -24.37 -21.17
C GLY A 450 12.81 -25.35 -20.03
N GLU A 451 13.95 -26.03 -20.05
CA GLU A 451 14.46 -26.86 -18.95
C GLU A 451 14.86 -26.00 -17.74
N PRO A 452 14.63 -26.47 -16.49
CA PRO A 452 15.17 -25.82 -15.31
C PRO A 452 16.69 -25.68 -15.41
N LEU A 453 17.20 -24.48 -15.16
CA LEU A 453 18.64 -24.20 -15.19
C LEU A 453 19.12 -23.86 -13.77
N ASP A 454 20.04 -24.67 -13.25
CA ASP A 454 20.71 -24.44 -11.97
C ASP A 454 22.16 -24.00 -12.21
N LEU A 455 22.54 -22.86 -11.65
CA LEU A 455 23.88 -22.28 -11.76
C LEU A 455 24.67 -22.36 -10.45
N ALA A 456 24.12 -22.96 -9.39
CA ALA A 456 24.74 -23.00 -8.06
C ALA A 456 26.09 -23.74 -8.08
N ASP A 457 26.22 -24.84 -8.82
CA ASP A 457 27.48 -25.58 -8.91
C ASP A 457 28.54 -24.82 -9.72
N ILE A 458 28.14 -24.11 -10.77
CA ILE A 458 29.04 -23.23 -11.52
C ILE A 458 29.49 -22.06 -10.62
N ALA A 459 28.59 -21.50 -9.81
CA ALA A 459 28.90 -20.43 -8.87
C ALA A 459 29.93 -20.86 -7.81
N LYS A 460 29.81 -22.09 -7.27
CA LYS A 460 30.80 -22.65 -6.32
C LYS A 460 32.19 -22.77 -6.95
N LEU A 461 32.27 -23.16 -8.22
CA LEU A 461 33.54 -23.23 -8.96
C LEU A 461 34.08 -21.83 -9.27
N ALA A 462 33.20 -20.87 -9.53
CA ALA A 462 33.55 -19.52 -9.95
C ALA A 462 34.07 -18.61 -8.82
N VAL A 463 34.08 -19.05 -7.55
CA VAL A 463 34.64 -18.27 -6.43
C VAL A 463 36.08 -18.64 -6.05
N SER A 464 36.68 -19.62 -6.74
CA SER A 464 38.08 -20.02 -6.52
C SER A 464 38.91 -19.96 -7.80
N ALA A 465 40.11 -19.39 -7.70
CA ALA A 465 41.08 -19.35 -8.79
C ALA A 465 41.42 -20.74 -9.35
N GLN A 466 41.42 -21.79 -8.52
CA GLN A 466 41.78 -23.14 -8.96
C GLN A 466 40.71 -23.80 -9.83
N THR A 467 39.45 -23.39 -9.67
CA THR A 467 38.30 -23.99 -10.35
C THR A 467 37.63 -23.03 -11.35
N LEU A 468 38.12 -21.80 -11.47
CA LEU A 468 37.56 -20.76 -12.33
C LEU A 468 37.51 -21.18 -13.80
N ASP A 469 38.55 -21.82 -14.32
CA ASP A 469 38.60 -22.24 -15.73
C ASP A 469 37.52 -23.29 -16.04
N GLU A 470 37.23 -24.19 -15.09
CA GLU A 470 36.14 -25.15 -15.21
C GLU A 470 34.78 -24.45 -15.20
N ALA A 471 34.57 -23.45 -14.32
CA ALA A 471 33.36 -22.66 -14.31
C ALA A 471 33.14 -21.94 -15.65
N LEU A 472 34.19 -21.33 -16.20
CA LEU A 472 34.14 -20.63 -17.50
C LEU A 472 33.82 -21.58 -18.65
N ALA A 473 34.41 -22.78 -18.67
CA ALA A 473 34.10 -23.80 -19.67
C ALA A 473 32.62 -24.21 -19.63
N ARG A 474 32.06 -24.45 -18.43
CA ARG A 474 30.65 -24.79 -18.26
C ARG A 474 29.71 -23.64 -18.66
N LEU A 475 30.07 -22.39 -18.39
CA LEU A 475 29.30 -21.23 -18.87
C LEU A 475 29.33 -21.12 -20.40
N ALA A 476 30.48 -21.38 -21.02
CA ALA A 476 30.62 -21.38 -22.46
C ALA A 476 29.78 -22.48 -23.14
N GLU A 477 29.69 -23.67 -22.54
CA GLU A 477 28.79 -24.75 -23.00
C GLU A 477 27.32 -24.33 -22.96
N LEU A 478 26.92 -23.53 -21.96
CA LEU A 478 25.59 -22.91 -21.87
C LEU A 478 25.42 -21.71 -22.82
N GLY A 479 26.48 -21.32 -23.54
CA GLY A 479 26.49 -20.14 -24.42
C GLY A 479 26.41 -18.81 -23.67
N VAL A 480 26.76 -18.80 -22.39
CA VAL A 480 26.75 -17.62 -21.51
C VAL A 480 28.12 -16.96 -21.56
N ASP A 481 28.17 -15.77 -22.16
CA ASP A 481 29.37 -14.93 -22.18
C ASP A 481 29.34 -13.93 -21.01
N PRO A 482 30.28 -14.03 -20.05
CA PRO A 482 30.38 -13.09 -18.93
C PRO A 482 30.54 -11.62 -19.36
N GLY A 483 31.10 -11.36 -20.55
CA GLY A 483 31.31 -10.00 -21.07
C GLY A 483 30.01 -9.21 -21.31
N ASN A 484 28.87 -9.89 -21.45
CA ASN A 484 27.57 -9.24 -21.68
C ASN A 484 26.88 -8.77 -20.38
N ALA A 485 27.40 -9.17 -19.22
CA ALA A 485 26.90 -8.81 -17.90
C ALA A 485 27.73 -7.66 -17.31
N THR A 486 27.22 -6.45 -17.49
CA THR A 486 27.85 -5.21 -17.02
C THR A 486 26.87 -4.39 -16.18
N VAL A 487 27.42 -3.42 -15.45
CA VAL A 487 26.62 -2.46 -14.70
C VAL A 487 25.68 -1.69 -15.63
N VAL A 488 24.40 -1.67 -15.30
CA VAL A 488 23.38 -0.85 -16.00
C VAL A 488 23.16 0.45 -15.23
N GLN A 489 22.85 0.36 -13.94
CA GLN A 489 22.73 1.52 -13.06
C GLN A 489 24.10 1.91 -12.48
N ARG A 490 24.78 2.87 -13.14
CA ARG A 490 26.10 3.36 -12.74
C ARG A 490 26.13 4.12 -11.42
N ARG A 491 24.97 4.60 -10.96
CA ARG A 491 24.78 5.24 -9.65
C ARG A 491 23.57 4.61 -8.96
N ALA A 492 23.62 4.48 -7.64
CA ALA A 492 22.45 4.09 -6.89
C ALA A 492 21.33 5.14 -7.03
N THR A 493 20.11 4.64 -7.13
CA THR A 493 18.89 5.43 -7.15
C THR A 493 18.08 5.16 -5.88
N ALA A 494 17.07 5.99 -5.61
CA ALA A 494 16.12 5.74 -4.52
C ALA A 494 14.95 4.84 -4.95
N ASP A 495 15.12 4.03 -6.00
CA ASP A 495 14.08 3.12 -6.46
C ASP A 495 13.78 2.11 -5.35
N ASN A 496 12.48 2.03 -5.00
CA ASN A 496 11.96 1.20 -3.90
C ASN A 496 12.51 1.52 -2.52
N ALA A 497 13.09 2.71 -2.33
CA ALA A 497 13.59 3.12 -1.03
C ALA A 497 12.41 3.48 -0.10
N GLY A 498 12.38 2.87 1.08
CA GLY A 498 11.41 3.19 2.12
C GLY A 498 11.80 4.46 2.86
N VAL A 499 10.83 5.31 3.21
CA VAL A 499 11.07 6.47 4.08
C VAL A 499 11.15 6.00 5.52
N ILE A 500 12.27 6.27 6.18
CA ILE A 500 12.47 5.97 7.60
C ILE A 500 12.50 7.23 8.48
N GLY A 501 12.51 8.42 7.87
CA GLY A 501 12.36 9.68 8.59
C GLY A 501 12.49 10.90 7.69
N ALA A 502 12.26 12.08 8.25
CA ALA A 502 12.56 13.34 7.59
C ALA A 502 12.89 14.44 8.61
N ILE A 503 13.82 15.31 8.25
CA ILE A 503 14.26 16.46 9.06
C ILE A 503 14.22 17.71 8.19
N GLY A 504 13.42 18.69 8.59
CA GLY A 504 13.29 19.96 7.90
C GLY A 504 14.38 20.95 8.30
N ASN A 505 14.83 21.76 7.33
CA ASN A 505 15.82 22.82 7.53
C ASN A 505 17.14 22.31 8.17
N VAL A 506 17.77 21.31 7.55
CA VAL A 506 19.13 20.85 7.86
C VAL A 506 20.11 21.57 6.94
N LYS A 507 21.28 21.97 7.45
CA LYS A 507 22.37 22.48 6.60
C LYS A 507 23.25 21.36 6.11
N ILE A 508 23.43 21.30 4.80
CA ILE A 508 24.41 20.45 4.11
C ILE A 508 25.38 21.40 3.39
N ASP A 509 26.66 21.35 3.74
CA ASP A 509 27.69 22.29 3.25
C ASP A 509 27.24 23.76 3.34
N ASP A 510 26.67 24.09 4.50
CA ASP A 510 26.10 25.39 4.87
C ASP A 510 24.88 25.88 4.05
N VAL A 511 24.36 25.05 3.14
CA VAL A 511 23.11 25.28 2.40
C VAL A 511 21.94 24.55 3.08
N GLU A 512 20.84 25.25 3.32
CA GLU A 512 19.65 24.65 3.94
C GLU A 512 18.88 23.75 2.97
N HIS A 513 18.50 22.58 3.47
CA HIS A 513 17.71 21.56 2.80
C HIS A 513 16.62 21.01 3.72
N ASP A 514 15.55 20.49 3.14
CA ASP A 514 14.76 19.45 3.78
C ASP A 514 15.38 18.10 3.47
N LEU A 515 15.65 17.32 4.52
CA LEU A 515 16.32 16.03 4.44
C LEU A 515 15.27 14.92 4.55
N LEU A 516 15.08 14.15 3.48
CA LEU A 516 14.36 12.88 3.55
C LEU A 516 15.37 11.76 3.82
N ILE A 517 15.08 10.97 4.84
CA ILE A 517 15.92 9.85 5.26
C ILE A 517 15.26 8.58 4.76
N LEU A 518 15.92 7.93 3.80
CA LEU A 518 15.46 6.68 3.23
C LEU A 518 16.26 5.52 3.80
N ASP A 519 15.82 4.29 3.58
CA ASP A 519 16.59 3.07 3.92
C ASP A 519 17.83 2.86 3.04
N ARG A 520 17.93 3.56 1.90
CA ARG A 520 19.02 3.44 0.92
C ARG A 520 19.88 4.70 0.71
N GLY A 521 19.46 5.83 1.26
CA GLY A 521 20.20 7.08 1.12
C GLY A 521 19.42 8.28 1.64
N LEU A 522 19.93 9.46 1.32
CA LEU A 522 19.37 10.73 1.72
C LEU A 522 18.91 11.51 0.50
N VAL A 523 17.72 12.12 0.55
CA VAL A 523 17.28 13.09 -0.47
C VAL A 523 17.37 14.49 0.11
N LEU A 524 18.14 15.34 -0.55
CA LEU A 524 18.37 16.73 -0.17
C LEU A 524 17.47 17.64 -1.01
N VAL A 525 16.35 18.08 -0.42
CA VAL A 525 15.39 18.95 -1.10
C VAL A 525 15.75 20.41 -0.81
N GLY A 526 16.23 21.12 -1.83
CA GLY A 526 16.73 22.48 -1.70
C GLY A 526 15.63 23.53 -1.49
N GLY A 527 16.05 24.68 -0.94
CA GLY A 527 15.18 25.85 -0.73
C GLY A 527 14.09 25.67 0.32
N PRO A 528 14.38 25.06 1.50
CA PRO A 528 13.38 24.94 2.54
C PRO A 528 12.98 26.35 2.99
N GLY A 529 11.67 26.61 3.02
CA GLY A 529 11.14 27.88 3.51
C GLY A 529 11.35 28.04 5.03
N LYS A 530 10.44 28.76 5.68
CA LYS A 530 10.52 28.95 7.14
C LYS A 530 10.42 27.60 7.88
N ALA A 531 11.25 27.43 8.91
CA ALA A 531 11.28 26.23 9.73
C ALA A 531 9.92 25.88 10.35
N GLY A 532 9.12 26.89 10.76
CA GLY A 532 7.79 26.67 11.34
C GLY A 532 6.78 25.95 10.44
N ASP A 533 7.01 25.95 9.11
CA ASP A 533 6.16 25.27 8.13
C ASP A 533 6.74 23.91 7.69
N GLY A 534 7.89 23.49 8.25
CA GLY A 534 8.63 22.29 7.84
C GLY A 534 7.86 20.99 7.96
N GLU A 535 7.15 20.78 9.07
CA GLU A 535 6.36 19.54 9.30
C GLU A 535 5.30 19.34 8.21
N LYS A 536 4.53 20.41 7.92
CA LYS A 536 3.47 20.37 6.91
C LYS A 536 4.07 20.16 5.52
N ARG A 537 5.14 20.88 5.18
CA ARG A 537 5.79 20.79 3.88
C ARG A 537 6.35 19.39 3.60
N LEU A 538 7.02 18.79 4.57
CA LEU A 538 7.54 17.42 4.48
C LEU A 538 6.42 16.40 4.30
N LYS A 539 5.32 16.55 5.06
CA LYS A 539 4.15 15.68 4.95
C LYS A 539 3.48 15.80 3.59
N ASP A 540 3.18 17.03 3.15
CA ASP A 540 2.56 17.30 1.85
C ASP A 540 3.43 16.75 0.70
N MET A 541 4.76 16.82 0.82
CA MET A 541 5.70 16.30 -0.17
C MET A 541 5.65 14.78 -0.27
N LEU A 542 5.69 14.07 0.87
CA LEU A 542 5.65 12.61 0.92
C LEU A 542 4.27 12.04 0.54
N GLU A 543 3.19 12.77 0.79
CA GLU A 543 1.83 12.36 0.41
C GLU A 543 1.54 12.60 -1.08
N SER A 544 2.17 13.60 -1.70
CA SER A 544 1.87 14.00 -3.09
C SER A 544 2.79 13.40 -4.14
N THR A 545 4.02 13.01 -3.77
CA THR A 545 5.04 12.60 -4.74
C THR A 545 5.77 11.34 -4.27
N PRO A 546 5.85 10.29 -5.11
CA PRO A 546 6.66 9.12 -4.80
C PRO A 546 8.13 9.48 -4.56
N VAL A 547 8.76 8.81 -3.58
CA VAL A 547 10.14 9.08 -3.15
C VAL A 547 11.16 8.93 -4.28
N ALA A 548 11.01 7.90 -5.14
CA ALA A 548 11.89 7.72 -6.29
C ALA A 548 11.85 8.93 -7.24
N THR A 549 10.67 9.54 -7.41
CA THR A 549 10.52 10.77 -8.20
C THR A 549 11.16 11.97 -7.51
N LEU A 550 11.07 12.07 -6.18
CA LEU A 550 11.77 13.12 -5.41
C LEU A 550 13.28 12.98 -5.55
N ALA A 551 13.81 11.77 -5.40
CA ALA A 551 15.24 11.48 -5.57
C ALA A 551 15.76 11.69 -6.99
N ALA A 552 14.90 11.57 -8.01
CA ALA A 552 15.25 11.91 -9.39
C ALA A 552 15.25 13.42 -9.65
N ARG A 553 14.44 14.20 -8.91
CA ARG A 553 14.33 15.66 -9.05
C ARG A 553 15.29 16.44 -8.16
N HIS A 554 15.77 15.82 -7.09
CA HIS A 554 16.61 16.43 -6.07
C HIS A 554 17.92 15.66 -5.91
N GLN A 555 18.86 16.22 -5.16
CA GLN A 555 20.13 15.53 -4.93
C GLN A 555 19.89 14.31 -4.02
N PHE A 556 20.14 13.12 -4.57
CA PHE A 556 20.16 11.86 -3.82
C PHE A 556 21.60 11.52 -3.44
N LEU A 557 21.83 11.22 -2.17
CA LEU A 557 23.11 10.78 -1.62
C LEU A 557 22.94 9.34 -1.11
N PRO A 558 23.33 8.33 -1.91
CA PRO A 558 23.23 6.93 -1.52
C PRO A 558 24.14 6.61 -0.32
N TYR A 559 23.70 5.72 0.57
CA TYR A 559 24.56 5.27 1.68
C TYR A 559 25.79 4.51 1.17
N GLU A 560 25.67 3.78 0.06
CA GLU A 560 26.79 3.06 -0.58
C GLU A 560 27.90 3.97 -1.15
N GLU A 561 27.71 5.29 -1.17
CA GLU A 561 28.75 6.25 -1.53
C GLU A 561 29.52 6.76 -0.30
N MET A 562 29.04 6.48 0.92
CA MET A 562 29.63 6.93 2.18
C MET A 562 30.64 5.90 2.69
N VAL A 563 31.86 6.34 2.96
CA VAL A 563 32.95 5.55 3.56
C VAL A 563 32.85 5.53 5.08
N SER A 564 32.51 6.67 5.66
CA SER A 564 32.38 6.81 7.11
C SER A 564 31.58 8.04 7.46
N VAL A 565 30.99 8.01 8.65
CA VAL A 565 30.22 9.12 9.20
C VAL A 565 30.73 9.49 10.60
N ASN A 566 31.38 10.64 10.72
CA ASN A 566 31.86 11.14 12.00
C ASN A 566 30.81 12.03 12.66
N VAL A 567 30.05 11.49 13.62
CA VAL A 567 29.05 12.24 14.39
C VAL A 567 29.72 12.97 15.56
N THR A 568 30.00 14.26 15.39
CA THR A 568 30.62 15.10 16.43
C THR A 568 29.64 15.55 17.52
N LYS A 569 28.34 15.60 17.20
CA LYS A 569 27.28 15.95 18.15
C LYS A 569 25.98 15.30 17.75
N GLN A 570 25.26 14.69 18.70
CA GLN A 570 23.96 14.09 18.40
C GLN A 570 22.79 15.08 18.43
N ILE A 571 22.81 16.11 19.29
CA ILE A 571 21.69 17.06 19.42
C ILE A 571 22.17 18.52 19.63
N PRO A 572 21.78 19.46 18.74
CA PRO A 572 21.36 19.19 17.36
C PRO A 572 22.46 18.43 16.61
N LEU A 573 22.05 17.54 15.71
CA LEU A 573 22.95 16.64 14.98
C LEU A 573 24.03 17.44 14.22
N ARG A 574 25.29 17.02 14.36
CA ARG A 574 26.42 17.44 13.55
C ARG A 574 27.21 16.21 13.14
N ALA A 575 27.37 16.03 11.84
CA ALA A 575 28.08 14.90 11.27
C ALA A 575 28.90 15.34 10.06
N GLU A 576 30.02 14.66 9.83
CA GLU A 576 30.82 14.76 8.62
C GLU A 576 30.72 13.43 7.89
N LEU A 577 30.22 13.46 6.64
CA LEU A 577 30.06 12.29 5.79
C LEU A 577 31.25 12.25 4.84
N THR A 578 32.12 11.25 4.96
CA THR A 578 33.23 11.03 4.03
C THR A 578 32.75 10.14 2.90
N LEU A 579 32.92 10.57 1.65
CA LEU A 579 32.52 9.80 0.47
C LEU A 579 33.70 9.05 -0.17
N HIS A 580 33.40 8.02 -0.96
CA HIS A 580 34.41 7.25 -1.70
C HIS A 580 35.21 8.07 -2.72
N ASP A 581 34.68 9.21 -3.19
CA ASP A 581 35.39 10.13 -4.08
C ASP A 581 36.28 11.14 -3.35
N GLY A 582 36.41 11.01 -2.02
CA GLY A 582 37.23 11.86 -1.16
C GLY A 582 36.55 13.17 -0.73
N ARG A 583 35.33 13.47 -1.18
CA ARG A 583 34.57 14.61 -0.66
C ARG A 583 34.13 14.36 0.77
N VAL A 584 34.14 15.43 1.57
CA VAL A 584 33.58 15.44 2.93
C VAL A 584 32.40 16.39 2.94
N ILE A 585 31.22 15.88 3.27
CA ILE A 585 29.98 16.64 3.36
C ILE A 585 29.70 16.96 4.82
N ALA A 586 29.57 18.25 5.15
CA ALA A 586 29.22 18.70 6.49
C ALA A 586 27.70 18.77 6.67
N MET A 587 27.17 17.97 7.57
CA MET A 587 25.75 17.96 7.96
C MET A 587 25.55 18.63 9.33
N LYS A 588 24.65 19.61 9.40
CA LYS A 588 24.33 20.35 10.62
C LYS A 588 22.82 20.55 10.75
N GLU A 589 22.22 19.90 11.73
CA GLU A 589 20.86 20.21 12.16
C GLU A 589 20.85 21.58 12.88
N LEU A 590 19.81 22.37 12.62
CA LEU A 590 19.59 23.66 13.28
C LEU A 590 18.75 23.45 14.55
N PHE A 591 18.90 24.34 15.53
CA PHE A 591 18.03 24.31 16.73
C PHE A 591 16.54 24.47 16.39
N GLY A 592 16.23 25.06 15.24
CA GLY A 592 14.87 25.21 14.72
C GLY A 592 14.43 24.10 13.76
N SER A 593 15.27 23.10 13.48
CA SER A 593 14.93 22.00 12.57
C SER A 593 13.70 21.23 13.06
N VAL A 594 12.89 20.77 12.12
CA VAL A 594 11.62 20.11 12.41
C VAL A 594 11.71 18.65 12.06
N LEU A 595 11.48 17.77 13.03
CA LEU A 595 11.42 16.33 12.81
C LEU A 595 10.00 15.94 12.41
N LEU A 596 9.85 15.28 11.25
CA LEU A 596 8.53 14.78 10.82
C LEU A 596 8.00 13.74 11.81
N GLU A 597 8.87 12.83 12.25
CA GLU A 597 8.61 11.91 13.34
C GLU A 597 9.62 12.09 14.47
N ARG A 598 9.22 11.83 15.72
CA ARG A 598 10.14 11.93 16.86
C ARG A 598 11.41 11.09 16.70
N ARG A 599 11.30 9.96 15.99
CA ARG A 599 12.40 9.01 15.76
C ARG A 599 13.21 9.32 14.50
N SER A 600 12.89 10.34 13.71
CA SER A 600 13.60 10.60 12.45
C SER A 600 15.11 10.81 12.67
N ARG A 601 15.50 11.54 13.73
CA ARG A 601 16.91 11.70 14.08
C ARG A 601 17.55 10.39 14.55
N ASP A 602 16.86 9.66 15.43
CA ASP A 602 17.36 8.39 15.97
C ASP A 602 17.56 7.36 14.85
N ASN A 603 16.67 7.33 13.86
CA ASN A 603 16.78 6.47 12.70
C ASN A 603 17.98 6.86 11.83
N LEU A 604 18.24 8.15 11.62
CA LEU A 604 19.43 8.62 10.91
C LEU A 604 20.73 8.26 11.65
N LEU A 605 20.76 8.42 12.96
CA LEU A 605 21.92 8.05 13.78
C LEU A 605 22.21 6.55 13.70
N ARG A 606 21.19 5.69 13.75
CA ARG A 606 21.37 4.24 13.56
C ARG A 606 21.91 3.88 12.19
N VAL A 607 21.49 4.61 11.15
CA VAL A 607 22.05 4.41 9.81
C VAL A 607 23.53 4.80 9.80
N PHE A 608 23.89 5.94 10.41
CA PHE A 608 25.29 6.37 10.50
C PHE A 608 26.17 5.42 11.33
N GLU A 609 25.63 4.87 12.42
CA GLU A 609 26.29 3.81 13.19
C GLU A 609 26.56 2.60 12.30
N ARG A 610 25.56 2.13 11.56
CA ARG A 610 25.70 1.00 10.64
C ARG A 610 26.73 1.25 9.53
N ILE A 611 26.77 2.44 8.95
CA ILE A 611 27.77 2.82 7.93
C ILE A 611 29.20 2.78 8.47
N ASN A 612 29.40 2.91 9.79
CA ASN A 612 30.72 2.82 10.41
C ASN A 612 31.05 1.40 10.90
N GLU A 613 30.05 0.52 11.01
CA GLU A 613 30.20 -0.90 11.34
C GLU A 613 30.48 -1.75 10.10
N ASP A 614 29.92 -1.35 8.96
CA ASP A 614 30.22 -1.84 7.60
C ASP A 614 31.53 -1.23 7.08
#